data_AF-A0A2K5XR52-F1
#
_entry.id   AF-A0A2K5XR52-F1
#
_cell.length_a   1.000
_cell.length_b   1.000
_cell.length_c   1.000
_cell.angle_alpha   90.00
_cell.angle_beta   90.00
_cell.angle_gamma   90.00
#
_symmetry.space_group_name_H-M   'P 1'
#
loop_
_entity.id
_entity.type
_entity.pdbx_description
1 polymer ?
#
loop_
_entity_poly.entity_id
_entity_poly.type
_entity_poly.pdbx_seq_one_letter_code
_entity_poly.pdbx_strand_id
1 'polypeptide(L)'
;MVNKQGQTRLSKYYEHVDINKRTLLETEVIKRCLSRSNEQCSFTEYKDFRLIYRQYAALFIVVGVDDTETEMMFFCLFVCLFCFCFRFCFF
;
A
#
# COMPACT_ATOMS: atom_id res chain seq x y z
N MET A 1 5.02 -2.10 -0.94
CA MET A 1 5.85 -1.02 -1.50
C MET A 1 6.21 -1.32 -2.93
N VAL A 2 5.99 -0.36 -3.82
CA VAL A 2 6.17 -0.54 -5.26
C VAL A 2 7.01 0.62 -5.81
N ASN A 3 7.94 0.36 -6.71
CA ASN A 3 8.68 1.39 -7.43
C ASN A 3 7.82 1.99 -8.58
N LYS A 4 8.20 3.14 -9.16
CA LYS A 4 7.55 3.70 -10.37
C LYS A 4 7.50 2.75 -11.58
N GLN A 5 8.40 1.77 -11.61
CA GLN A 5 8.46 0.74 -12.66
C GLN A 5 7.51 -0.45 -12.38
N GLY A 6 6.73 -0.42 -11.30
CA GLY A 6 5.81 -1.50 -10.93
C GLY A 6 6.46 -2.67 -10.19
N GLN A 7 7.74 -2.54 -9.80
CA GLN A 7 8.43 -3.58 -9.03
C GLN A 7 8.08 -3.49 -7.54
N THR A 8 7.51 -4.56 -7.00
CA THR A 8 7.25 -4.68 -5.55
C THR A 8 8.56 -4.92 -4.80
N ARG A 9 8.99 -3.96 -3.98
CA ARG A 9 10.21 -4.07 -3.15
C ARG A 9 9.96 -4.75 -1.82
N LEU A 10 8.77 -4.54 -1.24
CA LEU A 10 8.41 -5.08 0.07
C LEU A 10 6.92 -5.35 0.09
N SER A 11 6.56 -6.59 0.40
CA SER A 11 5.18 -7.05 0.53
C SER A 11 5.05 -7.83 1.83
N LYS A 12 4.13 -7.42 2.70
CA LYS A 12 3.87 -8.06 3.99
C LYS A 12 2.37 -8.21 4.16
N TYR A 13 1.93 -9.44 4.34
CA TYR A 13 0.54 -9.78 4.57
C TYR A 13 0.40 -10.23 6.02
N TYR A 14 -0.53 -9.62 6.75
CA TYR A 14 -0.82 -9.97 8.14
C TYR A 14 -1.78 -11.17 8.24
N GLU A 15 -2.52 -11.46 7.17
CA GLU A 15 -3.42 -12.60 7.07
C GLU A 15 -2.98 -13.63 6.04
N HIS A 16 -3.48 -14.86 6.22
CA HIS A 16 -3.27 -15.97 5.28
C HIS A 16 -4.11 -15.78 4.01
N VAL A 17 -3.55 -15.04 3.07
CA VAL A 17 -4.07 -14.92 1.70
C VAL A 17 -3.36 -15.93 0.78
N ASP A 18 -4.12 -16.65 -0.05
CA ASP A 18 -3.57 -17.54 -1.09
C ASP A 18 -2.61 -16.81 -2.04
N ILE A 19 -1.55 -17.51 -2.47
CA ILE A 19 -0.54 -16.99 -3.41
C ILE A 19 -1.17 -16.44 -4.69
N ASN A 20 -2.15 -17.14 -5.26
CA ASN A 20 -2.83 -16.69 -6.48
C ASN A 20 -3.57 -15.36 -6.26
N LYS A 21 -4.21 -15.20 -5.10
CA LYS A 21 -4.90 -13.96 -4.74
C LYS A 21 -3.90 -12.83 -4.46
N ARG A 22 -2.75 -13.12 -3.82
CA ARG A 22 -1.70 -12.13 -3.57
C ARG A 22 -1.18 -11.50 -4.86
N THR A 23 -0.83 -12.31 -5.86
CA THR A 23 -0.32 -11.82 -7.15
C THR A 23 -1.35 -10.99 -7.91
N LEU A 24 -2.62 -11.39 -7.87
CA LEU A 24 -3.72 -10.62 -8.46
C LEU A 24 -3.89 -9.27 -7.77
N LEU A 25 -3.91 -9.26 -6.43
CA LEU A 25 -4.03 -8.04 -5.63
C LEU A 25 -2.87 -7.08 -5.89
N GLU A 26 -1.63 -7.58 -5.88
CA GLU A 26 -0.45 -6.75 -6.18
C GLU A 26 -0.57 -6.13 -7.56
N THR A 27 -0.92 -6.93 -8.57
CA THR A 27 -1.05 -6.44 -9.96
C THR A 27 -2.15 -5.40 -10.10
N GLU A 28 -3.33 -5.61 -9.48
CA GLU A 28 -4.41 -4.62 -9.46
C GLU A 28 -4.02 -3.33 -8.77
N VAL A 29 -3.38 -3.44 -7.59
CA VAL A 29 -2.92 -2.29 -6.80
C VAL A 29 -1.88 -1.49 -7.59
N ILE A 30 -0.91 -2.16 -8.21
CA ILE A 30 0.11 -1.52 -9.04
C ILE A 30 -0.53 -0.81 -10.22
N LYS A 31 -1.45 -1.48 -10.95
CA LYS A 31 -2.17 -0.86 -12.07
C LYS A 31 -2.98 0.36 -11.65
N ARG A 32 -3.72 0.28 -10.54
CA ARG A 32 -4.48 1.42 -9.98
C ARG A 32 -3.56 2.57 -9.60
N CYS A 33 -2.44 2.29 -8.95
CA CYS A 33 -1.46 3.30 -8.57
C CYS A 33 -0.82 3.97 -9.79
N LEU A 34 -0.41 3.20 -10.80
CA LEU A 34 0.20 3.73 -12.03
C LEU A 34 -0.81 4.52 -12.89
N SER A 35 -2.09 4.16 -12.84
CA SER A 35 -3.15 4.87 -13.56
C SER A 35 -3.56 6.20 -12.93
N ARG A 36 -3.29 6.41 -11.63
CA ARG A 36 -3.68 7.63 -10.91
C ARG A 36 -2.49 8.57 -10.75
N SER A 37 -2.74 9.86 -10.94
CA SER A 37 -1.71 10.90 -10.75
C SER A 37 -1.41 11.11 -9.26
N ASN A 38 -0.19 11.54 -8.99
CA ASN A 38 0.44 11.77 -7.67
C ASN A 38 -0.35 12.73 -6.74
N GLU A 39 -1.34 13.44 -7.29
CA GLU A 39 -2.14 14.48 -6.63
C GLU A 39 -3.54 13.98 -6.25
N GLN A 40 -3.95 12.76 -6.65
CA GLN A 40 -5.27 12.24 -6.36
C GLN A 40 -5.36 11.43 -5.07
N CYS A 41 -6.54 11.52 -4.45
CA CYS A 41 -6.87 11.10 -3.09
C CYS A 41 -6.29 9.75 -2.67
N SER A 42 -5.72 9.72 -1.46
CA SER A 42 -5.00 8.60 -0.85
C SER A 42 -5.86 7.37 -0.54
N PHE A 43 -7.17 7.41 -0.80
CA PHE A 43 -8.13 6.39 -0.39
C PHE A 43 -8.77 5.74 -1.62
N THR A 44 -8.80 4.42 -1.65
CA THR A 44 -9.53 3.62 -2.63
C THR A 44 -10.24 2.49 -1.89
N GLU A 45 -11.55 2.50 -1.94
CA GLU A 45 -12.37 1.39 -1.46
C GLU A 45 -12.31 0.25 -2.49
N TYR A 46 -11.94 -0.94 -2.02
CA TYR A 46 -11.93 -2.16 -2.80
C TYR A 46 -12.77 -3.21 -2.09
N LYS A 47 -13.99 -3.41 -2.59
CA LYS A 47 -14.98 -4.31 -2.00
C LYS A 47 -15.19 -3.95 -0.52
N ASP A 48 -14.78 -4.83 0.39
CA ASP A 48 -14.92 -4.73 1.85
C ASP A 48 -13.65 -4.18 2.54
N PHE A 49 -12.62 -3.84 1.77
CA PHE A 49 -11.34 -3.35 2.28
C PHE A 49 -11.07 -1.92 1.82
N ARG A 50 -10.57 -1.10 2.74
CA ARG A 50 -10.04 0.23 2.43
C ARG A 50 -8.56 0.11 2.11
N LEU A 51 -8.21 0.43 0.87
CA LEU A 51 -6.82 0.56 0.44
C LEU A 51 -6.41 2.03 0.53
N ILE A 52 -5.33 2.28 1.25
CA ILE A 52 -4.67 3.56 1.31
C ILE A 52 -3.33 3.46 0.59
N TYR A 53 -3.05 4.38 -0.31
CA TYR A 53 -1.75 4.48 -0.95
C TYR A 53 -1.20 5.91 -0.87
N ARG A 54 0.13 6.03 -0.80
CA ARG A 54 0.83 7.32 -0.84
C ARG A 54 2.17 7.18 -1.53
N GLN A 55 2.47 8.14 -2.40
CA GLN A 55 3.75 8.21 -3.09
C GLN A 55 4.75 9.04 -2.28
N TYR A 56 5.94 8.49 -2.09
CA TYR A 56 7.12 9.15 -1.52
C TYR A 56 8.23 9.15 -2.57
N ALA A 57 8.38 10.27 -3.27
CA ALA A 57 9.33 10.44 -4.38
C ALA A 57 9.19 9.38 -5.49
N ALA A 58 10.01 8.33 -5.48
CA ALA A 58 9.99 7.23 -6.45
C ALA A 58 9.29 5.95 -5.94
N LEU A 59 8.89 5.93 -4.67
CA LEU A 59 8.31 4.77 -4.02
C LEU A 59 6.83 5.00 -3.73
N PHE A 60 6.03 3.97 -3.96
CA PHE A 60 4.62 3.90 -3.58
C PHE A 60 4.48 2.99 -2.37
N ILE A 61 3.90 3.53 -1.30
CA ILE A 61 3.51 2.78 -0.12
C ILE A 61 2.02 2.51 -0.24
N VAL A 62 1.62 1.25 -0.12
CA VAL A 62 0.22 0.83 -0.15
C VAL A 62 -0.06 -0.02 1.08
N VAL A 63 -1.19 0.24 1.70
CA VAL A 63 -1.70 -0.45 2.88
C VAL A 63 -3.17 -0.78 2.63
N GLY A 64 -3.56 -2.02 2.85
CA GLY A 64 -4.96 -2.44 2.87
C GLY A 64 -5.37 -2.79 4.28
N VAL A 65 -6.54 -2.35 4.71
CA VAL A 65 -7.13 -2.72 6.00
C VAL A 65 -8.63 -2.90 5.80
N ASP A 66 -9.22 -3.79 6.58
CA ASP A 66 -10.65 -3.99 6.69
C ASP A 66 -11.39 -2.75 7.21
N ASP A 67 -12.67 -2.65 6.87
CA ASP A 67 -13.57 -1.57 7.33
C ASP A 67 -13.84 -1.60 8.85
N THR A 68 -13.44 -2.66 9.55
CA THR A 68 -13.61 -2.81 11.01
C THR A 68 -12.63 -1.97 11.83
N GLU A 69 -11.53 -1.54 11.23
CA GLU A 69 -10.45 -0.88 11.94
C GLU A 69 -10.68 0.63 12.05
N THR A 70 -10.34 1.22 13.20
CA THR A 70 -10.54 2.67 13.44
C THR A 70 -9.54 3.52 12.65
N GLU A 71 -9.92 4.73 12.22
CA GLU A 71 -9.06 5.72 11.55
C GLU A 71 -7.68 5.92 12.22
N MET A 72 -7.64 5.81 13.56
CA MET A 72 -6.40 5.86 14.36
C MET A 72 -5.41 4.74 14.02
N MET A 73 -5.90 3.52 13.78
CA MET A 73 -5.07 2.38 13.45
C MET A 73 -4.45 2.54 12.06
N PHE A 74 -5.19 3.06 11.10
CA PHE A 74 -4.68 3.41 9.78
C PHE A 74 -3.53 4.40 9.85
N PHE A 75 -3.69 5.50 10.59
CA PHE A 75 -2.66 6.52 10.74
C PHE A 75 -1.41 5.95 11.42
N CYS A 76 -1.59 5.18 12.49
CA CYS A 76 -0.48 4.55 13.21
C CYS A 76 0.29 3.60 12.29
N LEU A 77 -0.41 2.73 11.54
CA LEU A 77 0.23 1.79 10.62
C LEU A 77 1.00 2.53 9.52
N PHE A 78 0.42 3.62 8.99
CA PHE A 78 1.06 4.45 7.98
C PHE A 78 2.33 5.13 8.53
N VAL A 79 2.29 5.69 9.74
CA VAL A 79 3.46 6.27 10.42
C VAL A 79 4.53 5.22 10.71
N CYS A 80 4.14 4.04 11.19
CA CYS A 80 5.07 2.93 11.43
C CYS A 80 5.74 2.47 10.13
N LEU A 81 4.98 2.31 9.04
CA LEU A 81 5.52 1.95 7.73
C LEU A 81 6.43 3.05 7.19
N PHE A 82 6.07 4.32 7.38
CA PHE A 82 6.90 5.43 6.97
C PHE A 82 8.24 5.44 7.73
N CYS A 83 8.20 5.29 9.05
CA CYS A 83 9.40 5.21 9.89
C CYS A 83 10.29 4.01 9.51
N PHE A 84 9.69 2.84 9.30
CA PHE A 84 10.40 1.64 8.85
C PHE A 84 11.02 1.82 7.46
N CYS A 85 10.28 2.39 6.51
CA CYS A 85 10.77 2.65 5.16
C CYS A 85 11.92 3.65 5.13
N PHE A 86 11.77 4.75 5.88
CA PHE A 86 12.77 5.82 5.91
C PHE A 86 14.07 5.32 6.52
N ARG A 87 13.98 4.45 7.54
CA ARG A 87 15.12 3.76 8.14
C ARG A 87 15.80 2.77 7.18
N PHE A 88 15.05 2.08 6.32
CA PHE A 88 15.58 0.99 5.47
C PHE A 88 15.99 1.45 4.05
N CYS A 89 15.49 2.58 3.56
CA CYS A 89 15.83 3.11 2.23
C CYS A 89 16.79 4.31 2.25
N PHE A 90 17.00 4.97 3.40
CA PHE A 90 17.83 6.18 3.49
C PHE A 90 19.08 6.04 4.39
N PHE A 91 19.37 4.82 4.87
CA PHE A 91 20.63 4.48 5.54
C PHE A 91 21.16 3.14 5.01
#